data_AF-A0A7V2STJ9-F1
#
_entry.id   AF-A0A7V2STJ9-F1
#
_cell.length_a   1.000
_cell.length_b   1.000
_cell.length_c   1.000
_cell.angle_alpha   90.00
_cell.angle_beta   90.00
_cell.angle_gamma   90.00
#
_symmetry.space_group_name_H-M   'P 1'
#
loop_
_entity.id
_entity.type
_entity.pdbx_description
1 polymer ?
#
loop_
_entity_poly.entity_id
_entity_poly.type
_entity_poly.pdbx_seq_one_letter_code
_entity_poly.pdbx_strand_id
1 'polypeptide(L)'
;MSDKLEKRLQELGLNLNDLNPILAKDPNYQLQLHQDRLAVYQQVDKHYVFVDFNSKQLNYRSQSHLNAELVVKAVLGKSKQPLKIMDCTAGFGKDAYILSLTGCEIIAYEANILMYALLKDGLNQCGIDNIHLQNKNALEYIKSCSCDVIYLDPMYPDNKKSAK
;
A
#
# COMPACT_ATOMS: atom_id res chain seq x y z
N MET A 1 -22.58 13.11 4.38
CA MET A 1 -21.55 12.11 4.04
C MET A 1 -20.26 12.77 3.54
N SER A 2 -20.32 13.91 2.85
CA SER A 2 -19.13 14.71 2.45
C SER A 2 -18.23 15.08 3.64
N ASP A 3 -18.81 15.57 4.73
CA ASP A 3 -18.02 16.17 5.82
C ASP A 3 -17.11 15.18 6.55
N LYS A 4 -17.53 13.92 6.69
CA LYS A 4 -16.69 12.88 7.31
C LYS A 4 -15.51 12.50 6.42
N LEU A 5 -15.75 12.37 5.11
CA LEU A 5 -14.71 12.06 4.15
C LEU A 5 -13.67 13.18 4.10
N GLU A 6 -14.12 14.44 4.01
CA GLU A 6 -13.23 15.60 4.02
C GLU A 6 -12.40 15.67 5.30
N LYS A 7 -13.02 15.44 6.46
CA LYS A 7 -12.29 15.36 7.73
C LYS A 7 -11.21 14.27 7.71
N ARG A 8 -11.54 13.07 7.21
CA ARG A 8 -10.57 11.98 7.12
C ARG A 8 -9.41 12.31 6.19
N LEU A 9 -9.68 12.94 5.05
CA LEU A 9 -8.63 13.41 4.14
C LEU A 9 -7.74 14.46 4.81
N GLN A 10 -8.32 15.41 5.56
CA GLN A 10 -7.55 16.40 6.32
C GLN A 10 -6.64 15.75 7.38
N GLU A 11 -7.13 14.75 8.12
CA GLU A 11 -6.32 13.97 9.08
C GLU A 11 -5.12 13.29 8.40
N LEU A 12 -5.32 12.84 7.16
CA LEU A 12 -4.26 12.25 6.33
C LEU A 12 -3.40 13.29 5.62
N GLY A 13 -3.68 14.59 5.76
CA GLY A 13 -2.99 15.66 5.03
C GLY A 13 -3.17 15.58 3.51
N LEU A 14 -4.35 15.15 3.07
CA LEU A 14 -4.73 14.97 1.67
C LEU A 14 -5.82 15.97 1.27
N ASN A 15 -5.84 16.36 -0.01
CA ASN A 15 -6.91 17.17 -0.59
C ASN A 15 -7.72 16.34 -1.59
N LEU A 16 -9.05 16.42 -1.51
CA LEU A 16 -9.95 15.73 -2.45
C LEU A 16 -9.68 16.15 -3.90
N ASN A 17 -9.30 17.41 -4.12
CA ASN A 17 -9.01 17.93 -5.46
C ASN A 17 -7.80 17.28 -6.13
N ASP A 18 -6.86 16.72 -5.35
CA ASP A 18 -5.72 15.98 -5.90
C ASP A 18 -6.13 14.57 -6.37
N LEU A 19 -7.17 14.01 -5.76
CA LEU A 19 -7.70 12.67 -6.06
C LEU A 19 -8.73 12.69 -7.20
N ASN A 20 -9.49 13.78 -7.30
CA ASN A 20 -10.57 13.96 -8.27
C ASN A 20 -10.15 13.73 -9.73
N PRO A 21 -8.98 14.20 -10.23
CA PRO A 21 -8.57 13.97 -11.61
C PRO A 21 -8.41 12.50 -12.00
N ILE A 22 -8.17 11.61 -11.03
CA ILE A 22 -8.11 10.16 -11.27
C ILE A 22 -9.52 9.59 -11.34
N LEU A 23 -10.36 9.92 -10.36
CA LEU A 23 -11.72 9.39 -10.24
C LEU A 23 -12.65 9.93 -11.34
N ALA A 24 -12.46 11.17 -11.76
CA ALA A 24 -13.25 11.80 -12.82
C ALA A 24 -13.08 11.14 -14.20
N LYS A 25 -12.04 10.31 -14.38
CA LYS A 25 -11.83 9.58 -15.64
C LYS A 25 -12.86 8.48 -15.86
N ASP A 26 -13.43 7.92 -14.79
CA ASP A 26 -14.46 6.90 -14.88
C ASP A 26 -15.50 7.12 -13.76
N PRO A 27 -16.72 7.57 -14.12
CA PRO A 27 -17.76 7.90 -13.15
C PRO A 27 -18.23 6.69 -12.35
N ASN A 28 -17.88 5.46 -12.73
CA ASN A 28 -18.19 4.26 -11.97
C ASN A 28 -17.37 4.14 -10.68
N TYR A 29 -16.29 4.91 -10.52
CA TYR A 29 -15.45 4.91 -9.33
C TYR A 29 -15.67 6.17 -8.50
N GLN A 30 -15.88 5.99 -7.19
CA GLN A 30 -16.08 7.08 -6.25
C GLN A 30 -15.25 6.87 -5.00
N LEU A 31 -14.69 7.95 -4.46
CA LEU A 31 -14.08 7.92 -3.14
C LEU A 31 -15.17 8.02 -2.07
N GLN A 32 -15.15 7.11 -1.11
CA GLN A 32 -16.12 7.06 -0.01
C GLN A 32 -15.42 6.66 1.29
N LEU A 33 -16.12 6.87 2.40
CA LEU A 33 -15.77 6.19 3.65
C LEU A 33 -16.58 4.91 3.79
N HIS A 34 -15.89 3.80 3.99
CA HIS A 34 -16.49 2.51 4.28
C HIS A 34 -15.94 1.99 5.61
N GLN A 35 -16.79 1.80 6.62
CA GLN A 35 -16.36 1.37 7.96
C GLN A 35 -15.24 2.25 8.53
N ASP A 36 -15.39 3.57 8.41
CA ASP A 36 -14.41 4.59 8.81
C ASP A 36 -13.04 4.52 8.10
N ARG A 37 -12.94 3.76 7.01
CA ARG A 37 -11.76 3.67 6.14
C ARG A 37 -12.00 4.38 4.83
N LEU A 38 -10.94 4.97 4.28
CA LEU A 38 -10.93 5.50 2.94
C LEU A 38 -11.02 4.35 1.94
N ALA A 39 -12.01 4.40 1.05
CA ALA A 39 -12.28 3.36 0.08
C ALA A 39 -12.65 3.93 -1.28
N VAL A 40 -12.30 3.19 -2.33
CA VAL A 40 -12.86 3.40 -3.67
C VAL A 40 -14.04 2.46 -3.85
N TYR A 41 -15.21 3.03 -4.09
CA TYR A 41 -16.43 2.30 -4.43
C TYR A 41 -16.57 2.18 -5.95
N GLN A 42 -16.71 0.96 -6.45
CA GLN A 42 -16.99 0.68 -7.86
C GLN A 42 -18.49 0.35 -8.00
N GLN A 43 -19.22 1.17 -8.76
CA GLN A 43 -20.68 1.18 -8.77
C GLN A 43 -21.32 -0.04 -9.45
N VAL A 44 -20.63 -0.61 -10.45
CA VAL A 44 -21.17 -1.69 -11.29
C VAL A 44 -21.24 -3.00 -10.50
N ASP A 45 -20.11 -3.43 -9.94
CA ASP A 45 -19.99 -4.65 -9.13
C ASP A 45 -20.34 -4.40 -7.65
N LYS A 46 -20.63 -3.13 -7.30
CA LYS A 46 -20.98 -2.68 -5.95
C LYS A 46 -19.95 -3.11 -4.91
N HIS A 47 -18.68 -2.95 -5.24
CA HIS A 47 -17.54 -3.40 -4.44
C HIS A 47 -16.72 -2.22 -3.90
N TYR A 48 -16.16 -2.39 -2.70
CA TYR A 48 -15.26 -1.43 -2.07
C TYR A 48 -13.83 -1.95 -2.08
N VAL A 49 -12.92 -1.12 -2.56
CA VAL A 49 -11.47 -1.35 -2.51
C VAL A 49 -10.86 -0.41 -1.48
N PHE A 50 -10.23 -0.99 -0.46
CA PHE A 50 -9.51 -0.29 0.60
C PHE A 50 -8.35 -1.15 1.11
N VAL A 51 -7.43 -0.55 1.87
CA VAL A 51 -6.32 -1.28 2.51
C VAL A 51 -6.76 -1.75 3.89
N ASP A 52 -6.63 -3.06 4.14
CA ASP A 52 -6.97 -3.69 5.42
C ASP A 52 -5.93 -4.71 5.86
N PHE A 53 -5.01 -4.27 6.72
CA PHE A 53 -3.97 -5.11 7.30
C PHE A 53 -4.49 -6.12 8.33
N ASN A 54 -5.74 -5.98 8.79
CA ASN A 54 -6.39 -6.91 9.71
C ASN A 54 -7.20 -8.00 8.99
N SER A 55 -7.14 -8.07 7.66
CA SER A 55 -7.83 -9.10 6.90
C SER A 55 -7.36 -10.51 7.29
N LYS A 56 -8.28 -11.48 7.30
CA LYS A 56 -7.97 -12.88 7.66
C LYS A 56 -6.80 -13.46 6.84
N GLN A 57 -6.73 -13.11 5.55
CA GLN A 57 -5.68 -13.56 4.66
C GLN A 57 -4.31 -13.01 5.07
N LEU A 58 -4.20 -11.71 5.37
CA LEU A 58 -2.94 -11.12 5.82
C LEU A 58 -2.55 -11.62 7.21
N ASN A 59 -3.50 -11.74 8.14
CA ASN A 59 -3.25 -12.29 9.48
C ASN A 59 -2.67 -13.71 9.45
N TYR A 60 -3.16 -14.56 8.54
CA TYR A 60 -2.63 -15.91 8.35
C TYR A 60 -1.16 -15.90 7.88
N ARG A 61 -0.83 -14.99 6.95
CA ARG A 61 0.53 -14.79 6.44
C ARG A 61 1.46 -14.18 7.51
N SER A 62 0.96 -13.26 8.34
CA SER A 62 1.76 -12.45 9.27
C SER A 62 2.05 -13.11 10.63
N GLN A 63 1.10 -13.81 11.24
CA GLN A 63 1.27 -14.29 12.62
C GLN A 63 1.72 -15.75 12.71
N SER A 64 1.23 -16.61 11.83
CA SER A 64 1.50 -18.05 11.90
C SER A 64 2.65 -18.50 11.00
N HIS A 65 2.96 -17.73 9.95
CA HIS A 65 3.86 -18.18 8.87
C HIS A 65 4.84 -17.11 8.38
N LEU A 66 5.12 -16.06 9.15
CA LEU A 66 5.96 -14.94 8.72
C LEU A 66 7.30 -15.38 8.13
N ASN A 67 8.04 -16.24 8.84
CA ASN A 67 9.34 -16.75 8.38
C ASN A 67 9.24 -17.72 7.19
N ALA A 68 8.04 -18.22 6.89
CA ALA A 68 7.79 -19.11 5.75
C ALA A 68 7.51 -18.33 4.46
N GLU A 69 7.04 -17.09 4.55
CA GLU A 69 6.75 -16.21 3.42
C GLU A 69 7.95 -16.07 2.48
N LEU A 70 7.72 -16.27 1.18
CA LEU A 70 8.77 -16.23 0.17
C LEU A 70 9.39 -14.83 0.06
N VAL A 71 8.59 -13.77 0.23
CA VAL A 71 9.09 -12.40 0.21
C VAL A 71 10.05 -12.13 1.38
N VAL A 72 9.74 -12.63 2.57
CA VAL A 72 10.62 -12.53 3.75
C VAL A 72 11.93 -13.28 3.51
N LYS A 73 11.86 -14.51 2.97
CA LYS A 73 13.06 -15.30 2.64
C LYS A 73 13.91 -14.64 1.55
N ALA A 74 13.29 -14.04 0.54
CA ALA A 74 13.99 -13.37 -0.55
C ALA A 74 14.73 -12.12 -0.06
N VAL A 75 14.09 -11.32 0.79
CA VAL A 75 14.63 -10.06 1.30
C VAL A 75 15.66 -10.27 2.41
N LEU A 76 15.34 -11.09 3.42
CA LEU A 76 16.26 -11.31 4.54
C LEU A 76 17.38 -12.29 4.18
N GLY A 77 17.10 -13.28 3.32
CA GLY A 77 18.05 -14.34 2.99
C GLY A 77 18.57 -15.04 4.24
N LYS A 78 19.87 -14.89 4.52
CA LYS A 78 20.54 -15.42 5.73
C LYS A 78 20.74 -14.36 6.83
N SER A 79 20.35 -13.11 6.57
CA SER A 79 20.44 -12.04 7.56
C SER A 79 19.61 -12.39 8.79
N LYS A 80 20.17 -12.11 9.96
CA LYS A 80 19.49 -12.20 11.25
C LYS A 80 19.15 -10.83 11.84
N GLN A 81 19.48 -9.76 11.13
CA GLN A 81 19.26 -8.38 11.56
C GLN A 81 18.18 -7.73 10.69
N PRO A 82 17.37 -6.82 11.27
CA PRO A 82 16.49 -5.96 10.49
C PRO A 82 17.25 -5.19 9.41
N LEU A 83 16.63 -5.07 8.23
CA LEU A 83 17.18 -4.36 7.09
C LEU A 83 16.40 -3.06 6.85
N LYS A 84 17.03 -2.12 6.17
CA LYS A 84 16.38 -0.96 5.55
C LYS A 84 15.99 -1.32 4.13
N ILE A 85 14.70 -1.25 3.83
CA ILE A 85 14.15 -1.70 2.56
C ILE A 85 13.51 -0.52 1.83
N MET A 86 13.86 -0.36 0.56
CA MET A 86 13.17 0.55 -0.36
C MET A 86 12.16 -0.26 -1.17
N ASP A 87 10.87 -0.12 -0.88
CA ASP A 87 9.81 -0.66 -1.73
C ASP A 87 9.43 0.39 -2.79
N CYS A 88 9.73 0.11 -4.05
CA CYS A 88 9.50 1.06 -5.14
C CYS A 88 8.09 0.98 -5.75
N THR A 89 7.28 0.01 -5.32
CA THR A 89 5.99 -0.35 -5.93
C THR A 89 4.98 -0.68 -4.84
N ALA A 90 4.82 0.22 -3.87
CA ALA A 90 4.13 -0.08 -2.62
C ALA A 90 2.71 -0.62 -2.82
N GLY A 91 1.94 -0.07 -3.76
CA GLY A 91 0.60 -0.55 -4.08
C GLY A 91 -0.30 -0.63 -2.85
N PHE A 92 -0.87 -1.80 -2.58
CA PHE A 92 -1.68 -2.06 -1.38
C PHE A 92 -0.86 -2.27 -0.10
N GLY A 93 0.47 -2.21 -0.18
CA GLY A 93 1.39 -2.31 0.95
C GLY A 93 1.44 -3.68 1.62
N LYS A 94 0.93 -4.74 0.99
CA LYS A 94 0.85 -6.08 1.60
C LYS A 94 2.22 -6.67 1.91
N ASP A 95 3.13 -6.62 0.95
CA ASP A 95 4.47 -7.16 1.13
C ASP A 95 5.34 -6.22 1.98
N ALA A 96 5.20 -4.89 1.84
CA ALA A 96 5.77 -3.92 2.76
C ALA A 96 5.36 -4.20 4.22
N TYR A 97 4.07 -4.45 4.47
CA TYR A 97 3.56 -4.82 5.80
C TYR A 97 4.15 -6.13 6.31
N ILE A 98 4.16 -7.18 5.49
CA ILE A 98 4.76 -8.46 5.88
C ILE A 98 6.25 -8.28 6.22
N LEU A 99 7.00 -7.52 5.42
CA LEU A 99 8.41 -7.24 5.68
C LEU A 99 8.59 -6.40 6.95
N SER A 100 7.72 -5.42 7.22
CA SER A 100 7.81 -4.56 8.39
C SER A 100 7.62 -5.34 9.70
N LEU A 101 6.84 -6.43 9.68
CA LEU A 101 6.66 -7.31 10.84
C LEU A 101 7.92 -8.08 11.25
N THR A 102 8.93 -8.15 10.37
CA THR A 102 10.24 -8.73 10.72
C THR A 102 11.14 -7.76 11.50
N GLY A 103 10.64 -6.55 11.76
CA GLY A 103 11.38 -5.45 12.39
C GLY A 103 12.13 -4.57 11.39
N CYS A 104 12.08 -4.89 10.09
CA CYS A 104 12.68 -4.05 9.05
C CYS A 104 12.02 -2.66 8.99
N GLU A 105 12.81 -1.66 8.61
CA GLU A 105 12.32 -0.33 8.27
C GLU A 105 12.08 -0.23 6.78
N ILE A 106 10.88 0.22 6.38
CA ILE A 106 10.49 0.30 4.97
C ILE A 106 10.33 1.76 4.56
N ILE A 107 10.97 2.16 3.47
CA ILE A 107 10.63 3.38 2.74
C ILE A 107 9.84 2.94 1.51
N ALA A 108 8.54 3.18 1.53
CA ALA A 108 7.61 2.73 0.51
C ALA A 108 7.23 3.89 -0.43
N TYR A 109 7.34 3.67 -1.74
CA TYR A 109 7.03 4.66 -2.76
C TYR A 109 5.77 4.24 -3.54
N GLU A 110 4.83 5.17 -3.66
CA GLU A 110 3.63 5.01 -4.49
C GLU A 110 3.38 6.29 -5.29
N ALA A 111 3.45 6.20 -6.61
CA ALA A 111 3.28 7.35 -7.49
C ALA A 111 1.80 7.71 -7.72
N ASN A 112 0.91 6.73 -7.70
CA ASN A 112 -0.52 6.94 -7.87
C ASN A 112 -1.11 7.53 -6.57
N ILE A 113 -1.54 8.80 -6.61
CA ILE A 113 -2.04 9.50 -5.42
C ILE A 113 -3.28 8.83 -4.80
N LEU A 114 -4.13 8.17 -5.60
CA LEU A 114 -5.30 7.46 -5.08
C LEU A 114 -4.88 6.21 -4.30
N MET A 115 -3.94 5.42 -4.83
CA MET A 115 -3.41 4.26 -4.12
C MET A 115 -2.61 4.66 -2.87
N TYR A 116 -1.79 5.72 -2.99
CA TYR A 116 -1.10 6.33 -1.85
C TYR A 116 -2.08 6.72 -0.75
N ALA A 117 -3.20 7.35 -1.09
CA ALA A 117 -4.21 7.77 -0.13
C ALA A 117 -4.83 6.58 0.61
N LEU A 118 -5.20 5.52 -0.12
CA LEU A 118 -5.75 4.29 0.48
C LEU A 118 -4.73 3.60 1.41
N LEU A 119 -3.47 3.49 0.97
CA LEU A 119 -2.41 2.88 1.77
C LEU A 119 -2.09 3.72 3.01
N LYS A 120 -1.99 5.05 2.88
CA LYS A 120 -1.77 5.95 4.00
C LYS A 120 -2.88 5.82 5.05
N ASP A 121 -4.12 5.71 4.61
CA ASP A 121 -5.27 5.48 5.49
C ASP A 121 -5.13 4.15 6.25
N GLY A 122 -4.82 3.06 5.54
CA GLY A 122 -4.63 1.74 6.15
C GLY A 122 -3.48 1.71 7.16
N LEU A 123 -2.34 2.32 6.85
CA LEU A 123 -1.20 2.43 7.76
C LEU A 123 -1.56 3.22 9.02
N ASN A 124 -2.27 4.34 8.85
CA ASN A 124 -2.71 5.19 9.96
C ASN A 124 -3.71 4.47 10.87
N GLN A 125 -4.70 3.78 10.30
CA GLN A 125 -5.71 3.02 11.06
C GLN A 125 -5.09 1.90 11.91
N CYS A 126 -4.03 1.27 11.41
CA CYS A 126 -3.34 0.18 12.10
C CYS A 126 -2.17 0.65 12.97
N GLY A 127 -1.85 1.95 12.99
CA GLY A 127 -0.73 2.50 13.78
C GLY A 127 0.64 1.95 13.35
N ILE A 128 0.82 1.66 12.06
CA ILE A 128 2.08 1.14 11.52
C ILE A 128 3.02 2.31 11.25
N ASP A 129 4.12 2.40 11.99
CA ASP A 129 5.06 3.52 11.98
C ASP A 129 6.40 3.22 11.30
N ASN A 130 6.76 1.94 11.16
CA ASN A 130 7.98 1.47 10.49
C ASN A 130 7.85 1.35 8.96
N ILE A 131 6.76 1.86 8.38
CA ILE A 131 6.58 2.03 6.94
C ILE A 131 6.45 3.52 6.63
N HIS A 132 7.50 4.10 6.05
CA HIS A 132 7.58 5.50 5.65
C HIS A 132 7.08 5.66 4.21
N LEU A 133 5.79 5.94 4.05
CA LEU A 133 5.15 6.06 2.74
C LEU A 133 5.39 7.44 2.08
N GLN A 134 5.81 7.43 0.82
CA GLN A 134 6.09 8.61 0.00
C GLN A 134 5.23 8.62 -1.27
N ASN A 135 4.51 9.73 -1.54
CA ASN A 135 3.81 9.90 -2.81
C ASN A 135 4.75 10.43 -3.89
N LYS A 136 5.60 9.55 -4.42
CA LYS A 136 6.70 9.91 -5.33
C LYS A 136 6.99 8.79 -6.30
N ASN A 137 7.57 9.12 -7.45
CA ASN A 137 8.13 8.11 -8.35
C ASN A 137 9.47 7.60 -7.78
N ALA A 138 9.53 6.30 -7.44
CA ALA A 138 10.71 5.68 -6.84
C ALA A 138 11.98 5.81 -7.69
N LEU A 139 11.85 5.88 -9.02
CA LEU A 139 12.99 5.98 -9.95
C LEU A 139 13.82 7.26 -9.72
N GLU A 140 13.20 8.34 -9.24
CA GLU A 140 13.88 9.59 -8.93
C GLU A 140 14.81 9.47 -7.72
N TYR A 141 14.56 8.49 -6.84
CA TYR A 141 15.23 8.36 -5.54
C TYR A 141 16.13 7.12 -5.44
N ILE A 142 16.00 6.18 -6.38
CA ILE A 142 16.70 4.89 -6.34
C ILE A 142 18.22 5.02 -6.26
N LYS A 143 18.80 6.05 -6.91
CA LYS A 143 20.25 6.29 -6.91
C LYS A 143 20.78 6.90 -5.62
N SER A 144 19.93 7.61 -4.88
CA SER A 144 20.29 8.31 -3.64
C SER A 144 19.84 7.56 -2.39
N CYS A 145 19.12 6.45 -2.54
CA CYS A 145 18.62 5.70 -1.41
C CYS A 145 19.76 4.99 -0.66
N SER A 146 19.78 5.13 0.66
CA SER A 146 20.64 4.35 1.56
C SER A 146 19.78 3.24 2.16
N CYS A 147 19.73 2.10 1.47
CA CYS A 147 18.99 0.90 1.88
C CYS A 147 19.85 -0.35 1.64
N ASP A 148 19.52 -1.42 2.35
CA ASP A 148 20.15 -2.72 2.17
C ASP A 148 19.52 -3.50 1.00
N VAL A 149 18.21 -3.28 0.78
CA VAL A 149 17.43 -3.99 -0.24
C VAL A 149 16.51 -3.00 -0.98
N ILE A 150 16.48 -3.14 -2.31
CA ILE A 150 15.46 -2.52 -3.16
C ILE A 150 14.49 -3.63 -3.58
N TYR A 151 13.23 -3.47 -3.23
CA TYR A 151 12.14 -4.39 -3.56
C TYR A 151 11.29 -3.83 -4.71
N LEU A 152 10.99 -4.69 -5.68
CA LEU A 152 10.25 -4.36 -6.90
C LEU A 152 9.20 -5.45 -7.17
N ASP A 153 7.92 -5.06 -7.24
CA ASP A 153 6.81 -5.86 -7.73
C ASP A 153 5.89 -4.98 -8.61
N PRO A 154 6.33 -4.63 -9.83
CA PRO A 154 5.53 -3.79 -10.70
C PRO A 154 4.27 -4.54 -11.17
N MET A 155 3.16 -3.82 -11.30
CA MET A 155 2.00 -4.35 -12.02
C MET A 155 2.40 -4.61 -13.48
N TYR A 156 2.46 -5.89 -13.85
CA TYR A 156 2.65 -6.29 -15.24
C TYR A 156 1.35 -6.05 -16.02
N PRO A 157 1.45 -5.66 -17.31
CA PRO A 157 0.27 -5.55 -18.16
C PRO A 157 -0.45 -6.91 -18.22
N ASP A 158 -1.77 -6.88 -18.35
CA ASP A 158 -2.57 -8.09 -18.45
C ASP A 158 -2.09 -8.95 -19.63
N ASN A 159 -1.53 -10.11 -19.29
CA ASN A 159 -1.29 -11.15 -20.27
C ASN A 159 -2.65 -11.76 -20.64
N LYS A 160 -3.12 -11.57 -21.87
CA LYS A 160 -4.34 -12.20 -22.42
C LYS A 160 -4.33 -13.75 -22.42
N LYS A 161 -3.35 -14.38 -21.77
CA LYS A 161 -3.26 -15.82 -21.58
C LYS A 161 -3.14 -16.08 -20.09
N SER A 162 -4.26 -16.44 -19.45
CA SER A 162 -4.21 -17.15 -18.17
C SER A 162 -3.34 -18.39 -18.36
N ALA A 163 -2.26 -18.51 -17.59
CA ALA A 163 -1.57 -19.77 -17.45
C ALA A 163 -2.59 -20.80 -16.94
N LYS A 164 -2.66 -21.95 -17.62
CA LYS A 164 -3.43 -23.12 -17.19
C LYS A 164 -2.75 -23.80 -16.02
#